data_AF-A0A848RQW7-F1
#
_entry.id   AF-A0A848RQW7-F1
#
_cell.length_a   1.000
_cell.length_b   1.000
_cell.length_c   1.000
_cell.angle_alpha   90.00
_cell.angle_beta   90.00
_cell.angle_gamma   90.00
#
_symmetry.space_group_name_H-M   'P 1'
#
loop_
_entity.id
_entity.type
_entity.pdbx_description
1 polymer ?
#
loop_
_entity_poly.entity_id
_entity_poly.type
_entity_poly.pdbx_seq_one_letter_code
_entity_poly.pdbx_strand_id
1 'polypeptide(L)'
;MIASILENDTVHFDHRGVGYVIHRLGPEDWAVRSDDGRTIGSLTVMSPEGEEHEPVYGGVIAGQTETDYEGSDWESIVRGLVNEALEADERAAAGEAVRAQPGA
;
A
#
# COMPACT_ATOMS: atom_id res chain seq x y z
N MET A 1 -7.84 9.84 -18.64
CA MET A 1 -8.00 10.60 -17.38
C MET A 1 -7.90 9.59 -16.26
N ILE A 2 -6.75 9.53 -15.59
CA ILE A 2 -6.63 8.78 -14.35
C ILE A 2 -7.31 9.69 -13.32
N ALA A 3 -8.46 9.27 -12.79
CA ALA A 3 -9.14 10.04 -11.74
C ALA A 3 -8.15 10.19 -10.58
N SER A 4 -7.94 11.42 -10.13
CA SER A 4 -6.99 11.65 -9.04
C SER A 4 -7.59 11.07 -7.77
N ILE A 5 -6.79 10.33 -6.99
CA ILE A 5 -7.22 9.87 -5.66
C ILE A 5 -7.61 11.06 -4.77
N LEU A 6 -7.07 12.25 -5.07
CA LEU A 6 -7.42 13.54 -4.46
C LEU A 6 -8.91 13.90 -4.50
N GLU A 7 -9.63 13.41 -5.52
CA GLU A 7 -11.05 13.72 -5.73
C GLU A 7 -11.98 12.78 -4.93
N ASN A 8 -11.41 11.72 -4.33
CA ASN A 8 -12.15 10.66 -3.66
C ASN A 8 -11.68 10.54 -2.21
N ASP A 9 -12.62 10.54 -1.27
CA ASP A 9 -12.31 10.35 0.15
C ASP A 9 -11.96 8.88 0.46
N THR A 10 -12.48 7.96 -0.35
CA THR A 10 -12.24 6.52 -0.23
C THR A 10 -12.19 5.88 -1.61
N VAL A 11 -11.19 5.03 -1.85
CA VAL A 11 -11.02 4.26 -3.08
C VAL A 11 -10.95 2.78 -2.74
N HIS A 12 -11.80 1.98 -3.39
CA HIS A 12 -11.80 0.52 -3.26
C HIS A 12 -11.17 -0.11 -4.50
N PHE A 13 -10.31 -1.10 -4.30
CA PHE A 13 -9.73 -1.89 -5.39
C PHE A 13 -9.56 -3.33 -4.96
N ASP A 14 -9.62 -4.26 -5.93
CA ASP A 14 -9.37 -5.68 -5.68
C ASP A 14 -7.98 -6.05 -6.21
N HIS A 15 -7.21 -6.81 -5.43
CA HIS A 15 -5.91 -7.31 -5.85
C HIS A 15 -5.70 -8.74 -5.36
N ARG A 16 -5.40 -9.65 -6.31
CA ARG A 16 -5.25 -11.10 -6.06
C ARG A 16 -6.45 -11.73 -5.33
N GLY A 17 -7.67 -11.22 -5.54
CA GLY A 17 -8.89 -11.74 -4.92
C GLY A 17 -9.08 -11.30 -3.47
N VAL A 18 -8.32 -10.28 -3.03
CA VAL A 18 -8.49 -9.61 -1.75
C VAL A 18 -8.92 -8.18 -2.02
N GLY A 19 -9.97 -7.74 -1.34
CA GLY A 19 -10.41 -6.35 -1.35
C GLY A 19 -9.47 -5.47 -0.55
N TYR A 20 -9.18 -4.29 -1.07
CA TYR A 20 -8.41 -3.25 -0.40
C TYR A 20 -9.15 -1.93 -0.49
N VAL A 21 -8.92 -1.10 0.52
CA VAL A 21 -9.52 0.22 0.64
C VAL A 21 -8.45 1.23 1.01
N ILE A 22 -8.44 2.33 0.27
CA ILE A 22 -7.59 3.48 0.52
C ILE A 22 -8.47 4.57 1.11
N HIS A 23 -8.22 4.94 2.35
CA HIS A 23 -8.98 5.97 3.06
C HIS A 23 -8.15 7.23 3.22
N ARG A 24 -8.74 8.39 2.92
CA ARG A 24 -8.11 9.66 3.18
C ARG A 24 -7.98 9.90 4.69
N LEU A 25 -6.75 10.14 5.16
CA LEU A 25 -6.46 10.54 6.54
C LEU A 25 -6.29 12.06 6.66
N GLY A 26 -5.84 12.70 5.59
CA GLY A 26 -5.51 14.12 5.56
C GLY A 26 -5.57 14.71 4.15
N PRO A 27 -5.24 16.00 3.99
CA PRO A 27 -5.23 16.65 2.69
C PRO A 27 -4.27 15.97 1.71
N GLU A 28 -3.15 15.45 2.21
CA GLU A 28 -2.05 14.84 1.46
C GLU A 28 -1.74 13.43 1.95
N ASP A 29 -2.57 12.83 2.80
CA ASP A 29 -2.30 11.52 3.41
C ASP A 29 -3.48 10.57 3.26
N TRP A 30 -3.16 9.33 2.92
CA TRP A 30 -4.09 8.22 2.77
C TRP A 30 -3.55 6.96 3.45
N ALA A 31 -4.45 6.18 4.04
CA ALA A 31 -4.15 4.86 4.60
C ALA A 31 -4.61 3.77 3.66
N VAL A 32 -3.73 2.82 3.38
CA VAL A 32 -4.05 1.60 2.63
C VAL A 32 -4.35 0.48 3.60
N ARG A 33 -5.56 -0.06 3.52
CA ARG A 33 -6.04 -1.16 4.36
C ARG A 33 -6.59 -2.29 3.51
N SER A 34 -6.44 -3.52 3.98
CA SER A 34 -7.18 -4.66 3.45
C SER A 34 -8.61 -4.64 3.99
N ASP A 35 -9.53 -5.30 3.29
CA ASP A 35 -10.93 -5.48 3.69
C ASP A 35 -11.08 -6.16 5.06
N ASP A 36 -10.12 -7.03 5.42
CA ASP A 36 -10.02 -7.66 6.75
C ASP A 36 -9.64 -6.66 7.88
N GLY A 37 -9.31 -5.41 7.52
CA GLY A 37 -8.96 -4.34 8.46
C GLY A 37 -7.46 -4.21 8.75
N ARG A 38 -6.62 -5.07 8.16
CA ARG A 38 -5.16 -4.99 8.26
C ARG A 38 -4.63 -3.75 7.55
N THR A 39 -3.85 -2.93 8.25
CA THR A 39 -3.11 -1.82 7.64
C THR A 39 -1.94 -2.38 6.83
N ILE A 40 -1.92 -2.07 5.53
CA ILE A 40 -0.86 -2.46 4.60
C ILE A 40 0.22 -1.39 4.56
N GLY A 41 -0.19 -0.13 4.52
CA GLY A 41 0.70 1.01 4.46
C GLY A 41 -0.04 2.34 4.39
N SER A 42 0.68 3.38 4.00
CA SER A 42 0.16 4.72 3.74
C SER A 42 0.67 5.24 2.41
N LEU A 43 -0.14 6.06 1.78
CA LEU A 43 0.20 6.83 0.60
C LEU A 43 0.16 8.31 1.00
N THR A 44 1.21 9.05 0.69
CA THR A 44 1.31 10.49 0.95
C THR A 44 1.58 11.21 -0.37
N VAL A 45 0.92 12.34 -0.61
CA VAL A 45 1.26 13.21 -1.74
C VAL A 45 2.49 14.00 -1.36
N MET A 46 3.57 13.76 -2.08
CA MET A 46 4.85 14.46 -1.89
C MET A 46 4.83 15.81 -2.60
N SER A 47 4.28 15.84 -3.81
CA SER A 47 4.17 17.05 -4.62
C SER A 47 2.84 17.04 -5.37
N PRO A 48 1.87 17.93 -5.06
CA PRO A 48 0.60 17.99 -5.78
C PRO A 48 0.75 18.50 -7.23
N GLU A 49 1.81 19.27 -7.50
CA GLU A 49 2.21 19.73 -8.84
C GLU A 49 3.68 19.35 -9.06
N GLY A 50 3.93 18.14 -9.56
CA GLY A 50 5.27 17.66 -9.92
C GLY A 50 5.83 18.34 -11.18
N GLU A 51 7.01 17.91 -11.63
CA GLU A 51 7.75 18.53 -12.74
C GLU A 51 6.97 18.57 -14.07
N GLU A 52 6.00 17.66 -14.25
CA GLU A 52 5.14 17.56 -15.44
C GLU A 52 3.69 18.01 -15.20
N HIS A 53 3.42 18.73 -14.10
CA HIS A 53 2.08 19.01 -13.57
C HIS A 53 1.30 17.76 -13.14
N GLU A 54 2.01 16.65 -12.94
CA GLU A 54 1.43 15.42 -12.40
C GLU A 54 1.72 15.31 -10.90
N PRO A 55 0.73 14.91 -10.09
CA PRO A 55 0.94 14.73 -8.66
C PRO A 55 1.89 13.55 -8.40
N VAL A 56 2.90 13.77 -7.57
CA VAL A 56 3.85 12.74 -7.13
C VAL A 56 3.38 12.20 -5.78
N TYR A 57 3.28 10.88 -5.71
CA TYR A 57 2.88 10.14 -4.52
C TYR A 57 4.07 9.35 -3.98
N GLY A 58 4.15 9.25 -2.66
CA GLY A 58 5.05 8.38 -1.91
C GLY A 58 4.27 7.30 -1.18
N GLY A 59 4.74 6.07 -1.23
CA GLY A 59 4.19 4.92 -0.50
C GLY A 59 5.12 4.46 0.60
N VAL A 60 4.56 4.24 1.79
CA VAL A 60 5.27 3.74 2.98
C VAL A 60 4.55 2.48 3.47
N ILE A 61 5.30 1.39 3.69
CA ILE A 61 4.73 0.17 4.28
C ILE A 61 4.41 0.35 5.77
N ALA A 62 3.36 -0.32 6.23
CA ALA A 62 3.01 -0.35 7.64
C ALA A 62 4.16 -0.90 8.49
N GLY A 63 4.66 -0.08 9.41
CA GLY A 63 5.81 -0.39 10.27
C GLY A 63 7.14 0.13 9.73
N GLN A 64 7.18 0.67 8.52
CA GLN A 64 8.31 1.42 7.98
C GLN A 64 8.08 2.93 8.15
N THR A 65 9.16 3.70 8.13
CA THR A 65 9.13 5.18 8.20
C THR A 65 9.67 5.82 6.91
N GLU A 66 10.39 5.06 6.10
CA GLU A 66 10.96 5.52 4.84
C GLU A 66 10.00 5.26 3.68
N THR A 67 9.99 6.19 2.73
CA THR A 67 9.26 6.03 1.47
C THR A 67 9.96 4.99 0.62
N ASP A 68 9.35 3.82 0.46
CA ASP A 68 9.88 2.74 -0.38
C ASP A 68 9.51 2.93 -1.86
N TYR A 69 8.39 3.60 -2.13
CA TYR A 69 7.84 3.75 -3.47
C TYR A 69 7.54 5.22 -3.77
N GLU A 70 7.98 5.72 -4.92
CA GLU A 70 7.71 7.09 -5.37
C GLU A 70 7.30 7.09 -6.84
N GLY A 71 6.31 7.92 -7.19
CA GLY A 71 5.91 8.11 -8.58
C GLY A 71 4.54 8.79 -8.75
N SER A 72 4.19 9.09 -9.99
CA SER A 72 2.91 9.73 -10.34
C SER A 72 1.72 8.76 -10.37
N ASP A 73 2.00 7.46 -10.43
CA ASP A 73 1.00 6.38 -10.46
C ASP A 73 0.77 5.80 -9.06
N TRP A 74 -0.16 6.41 -8.32
CA TRP A 74 -0.54 5.93 -6.98
C TRP A 74 -0.99 4.46 -6.98
N GLU A 75 -1.67 3.99 -8.03
CA GLU A 75 -2.14 2.61 -8.11
C GLU A 75 -0.98 1.61 -8.16
N SER A 76 0.07 1.92 -8.93
CA SER A 76 1.26 1.09 -9.03
C SER A 76 2.01 1.02 -7.69
N ILE A 77 2.12 2.16 -6.99
CA ILE A 77 2.71 2.25 -5.66
C ILE A 77 1.94 1.36 -4.67
N VAL A 78 0.62 1.52 -4.60
CA VAL A 78 -0.22 0.75 -3.68
C VAL A 78 -0.15 -0.75 -3.96
N ARG A 79 -0.14 -1.16 -5.23
CA ARG A 79 0.07 -2.57 -5.62
C ARG A 79 1.43 -3.09 -5.15
N GLY A 80 2.48 -2.27 -5.21
CA GLY A 80 3.80 -2.57 -4.65
C GLY A 80 3.73 -2.86 -3.16
N LEU A 81 3.15 -1.93 -2.38
CA LEU A 81 2.96 -2.07 -0.94
C LEU A 81 2.20 -3.36 -0.59
N VAL A 82 1.13 -3.66 -1.33
CA VAL A 82 0.33 -4.88 -1.12
C VAL A 82 1.15 -6.14 -1.41
N ASN A 83 1.88 -6.19 -2.53
CA ASN A 83 2.68 -7.36 -2.87
C ASN A 83 3.73 -7.65 -1.80
N GLU A 84 4.44 -6.63 -1.33
CA GLU A 84 5.46 -6.81 -0.32
C GLU A 84 4.87 -7.22 1.04
N ALA A 85 3.70 -6.67 1.42
CA ALA A 85 2.98 -7.12 2.60
C ALA A 85 2.55 -8.60 2.51
N LEU A 86 2.11 -9.05 1.33
CA LEU A 86 1.78 -10.46 1.09
C LEU A 86 3.03 -11.34 1.15
N GLU A 87 4.13 -10.94 0.53
CA GLU A 87 5.39 -11.69 0.57
C GLU A 87 5.93 -11.81 2.00
N ALA A 88 5.81 -10.75 2.80
CA ALA A 88 6.18 -10.78 4.21
C ALA A 88 5.31 -11.78 5.01
N ASP A 89 4.01 -11.85 4.72
CA ASP A 89 3.08 -12.79 5.34
C ASP A 89 3.41 -14.25 4.97
N GLU A 90 3.62 -14.52 3.67
CA GLU A 90 3.99 -15.83 3.16
C GLU A 90 5.32 -16.33 3.77
N ARG A 91 6.31 -15.44 3.92
CA ARG A 91 7.57 -15.79 4.60
C ARG A 91 7.38 -16.08 6.09
N ALA A 92 6.54 -15.31 6.77
CA ALA A 92 6.25 -15.54 8.19
C ALA A 92 5.58 -16.91 8.40
N ALA A 93 4.58 -17.24 7.57
CA ALA A 93 3.89 -18.54 7.60
C ALA A 93 4.84 -19.72 7.30
N ALA A 94 5.72 -19.58 6.30
CA ALA A 94 6.71 -20.61 5.98
C ALA A 94 7.75 -20.81 7.09
N GLY A 95 8.19 -19.72 7.74
CA GLY A 95 9.10 -19.76 8.88
C GLY A 95 8.50 -20.43 10.12
N GLU A 96 7.19 -20.27 10.33
CA GLU A 96 6.47 -20.97 11.40
C GLU A 96 6.32 -22.47 11.11
N ALA A 97 5.99 -22.83 9.86
CA ALA A 97 5.89 -24.22 9.43
C ALA A 97 7.23 -24.99 9.58
N VAL A 98 8.37 -24.33 9.37
CA VAL A 98 9.70 -24.96 9.57
C VAL A 98 10.03 -25.18 11.05
N ARG A 99 9.56 -24.30 11.95
CA ARG A 99 9.75 -24.45 13.41
C ARG A 99 8.85 -25.50 14.03
N ALA A 100 7.69 -25.77 13.42
CA ALA A 100 6.72 -26.74 13.89
C ALA A 100 7.08 -28.20 13.55
N GLN A 101 8.24 -28.48 12.95
CA GLN A 101 8.75 -29.84 12.73
C GLN A 101 9.78 -30.24 13.80
N PRO A 102 9.37 -30.91 14.89
CA PRO A 102 10.32 -31.59 15.77
C PRO A 102 10.83 -32.87 15.09
N GLY A 103 12.15 -32.92 14.87
CA GLY A 103 12.99 -34.13 14.73
C GLY A 103 12.42 -35.35 13.99
N ALA A 104 12.96 -35.60 12.79
CA ALA A 104 13.09 -36.97 12.27
C ALA A 104 14.36 -37.63 12.86
#